data_AF-A0A9N8Z9P8-F1
#
_entry.id   AF-A0A9N8Z9P8-F1
#
_cell.length_a   1.000
_cell.length_b   1.000
_cell.length_c   1.000
_cell.angle_alpha   90.00
_cell.angle_beta   90.00
_cell.angle_gamma   90.00
#
_symmetry.space_group_name_H-M   'P 1'
#
loop_
_entity.id
_entity.type
_entity.pdbx_description
1 polymer ?
#
loop_
_entity_poly.entity_id
_entity_poly.type
_entity_poly.pdbx_seq_one_letter_code
_entity_poly.pdbx_strand_id
1 'polypeptide(L)'
;MHSFSSSDHKKQRRKLNKENIARLVFPSLSTGLGKVPVGEAVPVACDVINAFLSKHKINDDDNDIGSFELILYDPDLNVLKAYETQLSQHDKIKETRLRLVNELFTDNMSFISGLESRYIVCETTWRLKPDAHHFSKKILEAIGPELDSEIKKTYSKPGILIYVVSPNMSSTPVSITESKKLLNDAYRTMFDAFLCIIRGQKYTPKGQKEESKIESKEKPKSAFDVLMQGSRNSSSSISKSSLTTATASTASFGKKANKGFQWQNALLEYLEKPEKYSNDEMYHYDDEFVIVWDKFPKAKKHFLVIPRRRINFIDELTSDDLQLVQKMKEKGEWVIERMKQENPKLQFRMGFHTIPSMKQLHMHVVSQDFISPKLKNKKHWNSFTTGFFKDTDEILKTLQENGKLQARFLQFFFDKDFYEGLLKAPMKCHLCGKKMNTIPELKDHLLKHWNNE
;
A
#
# COMPACT_ATOMS: atom_id res chain seq x y z
N MET A 1 43.24 34.71 46.13
CA MET A 1 42.02 34.07 46.69
C MET A 1 40.85 34.56 45.86
N HIS A 2 40.15 33.80 45.01
CA HIS A 2 39.83 32.39 44.98
C HIS A 2 40.15 31.78 43.60
N SER A 3 40.85 30.65 43.61
CA SER A 3 40.95 29.73 42.48
C SER A 3 39.60 29.05 42.30
N PHE A 4 38.83 29.44 41.29
CA PHE A 4 37.67 28.65 40.84
C PHE A 4 38.20 27.37 40.20
N SER A 5 37.91 26.23 40.82
CA SER A 5 38.50 24.96 40.44
C SER A 5 37.97 24.51 39.07
N SER A 6 38.87 24.02 38.21
CA SER A 6 38.54 23.28 36.97
C SER A 6 37.59 22.09 37.21
N SER A 7 37.48 21.64 38.46
CA SER A 7 36.56 20.57 38.87
C SER A 7 35.10 21.01 38.93
N ASP A 8 34.81 22.29 39.17
CA ASP A 8 33.44 22.81 39.23
C ASP A 8 32.85 22.99 37.83
N HIS A 9 33.64 23.45 36.85
CA HIS A 9 33.24 23.44 35.44
C HIS A 9 33.06 22.02 34.89
N LYS A 10 33.89 21.04 35.30
CA LYS A 10 33.70 19.63 34.93
C LYS A 10 32.48 18.99 35.61
N LYS A 11 32.19 19.32 36.88
CA LYS A 11 30.99 18.85 37.59
C LYS A 11 29.72 19.49 37.04
N GLN A 12 29.77 20.75 36.64
CA GLN A 12 28.63 21.46 36.02
C GLN A 12 28.40 20.99 34.57
N ARG A 13 29.45 20.75 33.78
CA ARG A 13 29.35 20.03 32.49
C ARG A 13 28.84 18.59 32.64
N ARG A 14 29.26 17.86 33.69
CA ARG A 14 28.76 16.50 33.99
C ARG A 14 27.31 16.49 34.48
N LYS A 15 26.84 17.54 35.17
CA LYS A 15 25.43 17.68 35.55
C LYS A 15 24.54 18.12 34.37
N LEU A 16 25.07 18.88 33.42
CA LEU A 16 24.39 19.26 32.16
C LEU A 16 24.33 18.15 31.10
N ASN A 17 25.09 17.06 31.23
CA ASN A 17 25.15 15.99 30.21
C ASN A 17 24.14 14.83 30.39
N LYS A 18 23.33 14.80 31.45
CA LYS A 18 22.27 13.78 31.59
C LYS A 18 21.03 14.08 30.71
N GLU A 19 20.85 15.30 30.25
CA GLU A 19 19.65 15.74 29.51
C GLU A 19 19.75 15.55 27.98
N ASN A 20 20.91 15.17 27.44
CA ASN A 20 21.14 15.11 25.99
C ASN A 20 21.56 13.71 25.48
N ILE A 21 21.10 12.64 26.13
CA ILE A 21 21.26 11.27 25.63
C ILE A 21 20.22 11.00 24.54
N ALA A 22 20.66 10.68 23.32
CA ALA A 22 19.78 10.26 22.24
C ALA A 22 19.29 8.82 22.49
N ARG A 23 18.02 8.65 22.86
CA ARG A 23 17.46 7.32 23.11
C ARG A 23 16.64 6.84 21.91
N LEU A 24 16.99 5.66 21.39
CA LEU A 24 16.26 4.94 20.34
C LEU A 24 15.45 3.82 20.96
N VAL A 25 14.13 3.91 20.89
CA VAL A 25 13.21 2.84 21.29
C VAL A 25 12.81 2.05 20.05
N PHE A 26 12.99 0.74 20.05
CA PHE A 26 12.63 -0.12 18.92
C PHE A 26 12.09 -1.48 19.37
N PRO A 27 11.13 -2.06 18.62
CA PRO A 27 10.62 -3.38 18.95
C PRO A 27 11.60 -4.47 18.48
N SER A 28 11.49 -5.67 19.04
CA SER A 28 12.06 -6.87 18.41
C SER A 28 11.42 -7.08 17.04
N LEU A 29 12.19 -6.80 15.97
CA LEU A 29 11.69 -6.87 14.60
C LEU A 29 11.38 -8.32 14.20
N SER A 30 10.26 -8.50 13.49
CA SER A 30 9.77 -9.74 12.89
C SER A 30 9.40 -10.89 13.84
N THR A 31 9.65 -10.81 15.16
CA THR A 31 9.22 -11.84 16.12
C THR A 31 7.70 -11.80 16.33
N GLY A 32 7.12 -10.60 16.37
CA GLY A 32 5.67 -10.37 16.50
C GLY A 32 4.94 -10.36 15.16
N LEU A 33 5.11 -9.29 14.37
CA LEU A 33 4.43 -9.06 13.09
C LEU A 33 4.89 -10.02 11.99
N GLY A 34 6.21 -10.16 11.85
CA GLY A 34 6.84 -10.91 10.76
C GLY A 34 6.77 -12.44 10.93
N LYS A 35 6.41 -12.94 12.12
CA LYS A 35 6.36 -14.37 12.45
C LYS A 35 7.66 -15.14 12.12
N VAL A 36 8.80 -14.48 12.15
CA VAL A 36 10.10 -15.17 12.07
C VAL A 36 10.33 -15.87 13.41
N PRO A 37 10.68 -17.17 13.42
CA PRO A 37 10.89 -17.90 14.68
C PRO A 37 11.93 -17.20 15.57
N VAL A 38 11.64 -17.12 16.87
CA VAL A 38 12.49 -16.41 17.85
C VAL A 38 13.94 -16.91 17.81
N GLY A 39 14.14 -18.24 17.74
CA GLY A 39 15.46 -18.85 17.64
C GLY A 39 16.25 -18.50 16.38
N GLU A 40 15.58 -17.97 15.34
CA GLU A 40 16.20 -17.54 14.10
C GLU A 40 16.38 -16.02 14.04
N ALA A 41 15.44 -15.26 14.63
CA ALA A 41 15.43 -13.80 14.62
C ALA A 41 16.40 -13.19 15.66
N VAL A 42 16.39 -13.71 16.89
CA VAL A 42 17.14 -13.15 18.01
C VAL A 42 18.66 -13.18 17.76
N PRO A 43 19.27 -14.27 17.28
CA PRO A 43 20.71 -14.28 16.97
C PRO A 43 21.10 -13.19 15.97
N VAL A 44 20.31 -13.02 14.89
CA VAL A 44 20.55 -11.99 13.88
C VAL A 44 20.47 -10.59 14.48
N ALA A 45 19.47 -10.33 15.33
CA ALA A 45 19.31 -9.05 15.99
C ALA A 45 20.48 -8.74 16.93
N CYS A 46 20.85 -9.69 17.79
CA CYS A 46 21.96 -9.55 18.74
C CYS A 46 23.30 -9.29 18.04
N ASP A 47 23.59 -10.00 16.94
CA ASP A 47 24.81 -9.79 16.15
C ASP A 47 24.89 -8.35 15.62
N VAL A 48 23.79 -7.82 15.08
CA VAL A 48 23.76 -6.44 14.55
C VAL A 48 23.87 -5.40 15.68
N ILE A 49 23.15 -5.60 16.78
CA ILE A 49 23.19 -4.74 17.97
C ILE A 49 24.62 -4.67 18.52
N ASN A 50 25.29 -5.81 18.67
CA ASN A 50 26.66 -5.90 19.17
C ASN A 50 27.67 -5.23 18.25
N ALA A 51 27.55 -5.46 16.93
CA ALA A 51 28.39 -4.80 15.94
C ALA A 51 28.21 -3.28 15.99
N PHE A 52 26.97 -2.80 16.13
CA PHE A 52 26.66 -1.38 16.25
C PHE A 52 27.26 -0.75 17.51
N LEU A 53 27.00 -1.34 18.68
CA LEU A 53 27.51 -0.85 19.97
C LEU A 53 29.05 -0.86 20.02
N SER A 54 29.67 -1.89 19.46
CA SER A 54 31.14 -2.02 19.40
C SER A 54 31.79 -0.99 18.49
N LYS A 55 31.14 -0.64 17.38
CA LYS A 55 31.65 0.34 16.40
C LYS A 55 31.56 1.78 16.92
N HIS A 56 30.55 2.08 17.74
CA HIS A 56 30.25 3.42 18.21
C HIS A 56 30.54 3.55 19.72
N LYS A 57 31.79 3.36 20.14
CA LYS A 57 32.18 3.51 21.56
C LYS A 57 32.11 4.97 22.01
N ILE A 58 31.68 5.18 23.26
CA ILE A 58 31.84 6.47 23.95
C ILE A 58 33.32 6.56 24.33
N ASN A 59 34.13 7.34 23.60
CA ASN A 59 35.35 8.01 24.12
C ASN A 59 35.94 8.99 23.09
N ASP A 60 35.68 10.28 23.38
CA ASP A 60 36.57 11.43 23.56
C ASP A 60 37.40 12.10 22.46
N ASP A 61 37.55 11.62 21.23
CA ASP A 61 38.19 12.46 20.19
C ASP A 61 37.48 12.41 18.82
N ASP A 62 36.91 13.56 18.45
CA ASP A 62 36.66 14.05 17.08
C ASP A 62 35.58 13.41 16.18
N ASN A 63 34.61 12.65 16.70
CA ASN A 63 33.39 12.36 15.95
C ASN A 63 32.14 12.35 16.85
N ASP A 64 31.59 13.55 16.99
CA ASP A 64 30.46 13.97 17.82
C ASP A 64 29.13 13.30 17.42
N ILE A 65 28.90 12.05 17.86
CA ILE A 65 27.58 11.37 17.74
C ILE A 65 26.70 11.70 18.97
N GLY A 66 27.27 12.27 20.03
CA GLY A 66 26.64 12.38 21.34
C GLY A 66 26.47 11.02 22.04
N SER A 67 26.16 11.04 23.33
CA SER A 67 25.79 9.84 24.09
C SER A 67 24.43 9.30 23.61
N PHE A 68 24.31 8.00 23.35
CA PHE A 68 23.05 7.36 22.97
C PHE A 68 22.74 6.13 23.82
N GLU A 69 21.45 5.78 23.86
CA GLU A 69 20.91 4.59 24.54
C GLU A 69 19.97 3.86 23.57
N LEU A 70 20.05 2.54 23.56
CA LEU A 70 19.20 1.63 22.82
C LEU A 70 18.21 0.97 23.79
N ILE A 71 16.92 1.05 23.48
CA ILE A 71 15.85 0.46 24.28
C ILE A 71 15.09 -0.52 23.39
N LEU A 72 15.31 -1.82 23.60
CA LEU A 72 14.63 -2.89 22.88
C LEU A 72 13.37 -3.29 23.64
N TYR A 73 12.25 -3.25 22.94
CA TYR A 73 10.95 -3.62 23.48
C TYR A 73 10.42 -4.93 22.89
N ASP A 74 9.90 -5.80 23.74
CA ASP A 74 9.00 -6.88 23.34
C ASP A 74 8.04 -7.20 24.51
N PRO A 75 6.72 -7.26 24.30
CA PRO A 75 5.78 -7.61 25.37
C PRO A 75 5.91 -9.08 25.84
N ASP A 76 6.49 -9.95 25.01
CA ASP A 76 6.72 -11.35 25.35
C ASP A 76 8.04 -11.52 26.10
N LEU A 77 7.93 -11.82 27.40
CA LEU A 77 9.08 -12.08 28.27
C LEU A 77 9.96 -13.24 27.77
N ASN A 78 9.41 -14.20 27.01
CA ASN A 78 10.21 -15.29 26.45
C ASN A 78 11.13 -14.79 25.34
N VAL A 79 10.68 -13.82 24.54
CA VAL A 79 11.52 -13.18 23.52
C VAL A 79 12.63 -12.41 24.22
N LEU A 80 12.31 -11.61 25.25
CA LEU A 80 13.33 -10.88 26.01
C LEU A 80 14.36 -11.80 26.68
N LYS A 81 13.93 -12.91 27.29
CA LYS A 81 14.85 -13.93 27.83
C LYS A 81 15.76 -14.54 26.76
N ALA A 82 15.25 -14.72 25.54
CA ALA A 82 16.08 -15.17 24.43
C ALA A 82 17.13 -14.13 24.06
N TYR A 83 16.79 -12.84 24.04
CA TYR A 83 17.76 -11.76 23.90
C TYR A 83 18.79 -11.78 25.02
N GLU A 84 18.39 -11.81 26.29
CA GLU A 84 19.31 -11.87 27.44
C GLU A 84 20.30 -13.05 27.32
N THR A 85 19.78 -14.23 26.99
CA THR A 85 20.58 -15.45 26.81
C THR A 85 21.59 -15.27 25.68
N GLN A 86 21.15 -14.84 24.51
CA GLN A 86 22.03 -14.64 23.35
C GLN A 86 23.07 -13.54 23.59
N LEU A 87 22.66 -12.44 24.23
CA LEU A 87 23.52 -11.31 24.56
C LEU A 87 24.59 -11.70 25.60
N SER A 88 24.26 -12.56 26.56
CA SER A 88 25.21 -13.05 27.57
C SER A 88 26.35 -13.90 27.00
N GLN A 89 26.15 -14.54 25.85
CA GLN A 89 27.18 -15.33 25.16
C GLN A 89 28.25 -14.46 24.49
N HIS A 90 27.95 -13.19 24.24
CA HIS A 90 28.96 -12.25 23.80
C HIS A 90 29.62 -11.64 25.04
N ASP A 91 30.91 -11.88 25.24
CA ASP A 91 31.75 -11.43 26.37
C ASP A 91 31.76 -9.91 26.66
N LYS A 92 30.92 -9.12 25.98
CA LYS A 92 30.91 -7.66 25.99
C LYS A 92 29.63 -7.00 26.51
N ILE A 93 28.65 -7.74 27.02
CA ILE A 93 27.35 -7.14 27.38
C ILE A 93 27.18 -7.04 28.90
N LYS A 94 28.05 -6.21 29.47
CA LYS A 94 27.64 -5.23 30.49
C LYS A 94 27.65 -3.85 29.85
N GLU A 95 27.09 -3.76 28.64
CA GLU A 95 26.99 -2.50 27.91
C GLU A 95 25.78 -1.74 28.45
N THR A 96 26.04 -0.68 29.23
CA THR A 96 25.01 0.12 29.92
C THR A 96 24.11 0.89 28.96
N ARG A 97 24.43 0.88 27.65
CA ARG A 97 23.68 1.54 26.59
C ARG A 97 22.57 0.69 25.97
N LEU A 98 22.42 -0.59 26.33
CA LEU A 98 21.29 -1.42 25.87
C LEU A 98 20.41 -1.79 27.05
N ARG A 99 19.12 -1.47 26.94
CA ARG A 99 18.09 -1.85 27.91
C ARG A 99 16.99 -2.65 27.22
N LEU A 100 16.57 -3.74 27.85
CA LEU A 100 15.43 -4.55 27.43
C LEU A 100 14.22 -4.18 28.29
N VAL A 101 13.06 -3.96 27.68
CA VAL A 101 11.83 -3.58 28.38
C VAL A 101 10.63 -4.39 27.86
N ASN A 102 9.77 -4.84 28.77
CA ASN A 102 8.51 -5.54 28.46
C ASN A 102 7.28 -4.63 28.52
N GLU A 103 7.42 -3.46 29.13
CA GLU A 103 6.38 -2.45 29.28
C GLU A 103 6.91 -1.07 28.88
N LEU A 104 6.11 -0.35 28.09
CA LEU A 104 6.44 1.00 27.62
C LEU A 104 5.60 2.08 28.28
N PHE A 105 4.48 1.71 28.89
CA PHE A 105 3.53 2.63 29.48
C PHE A 105 3.17 2.03 30.84
N THR A 106 3.74 2.59 31.91
CA THR A 106 3.23 2.36 33.25
C THR A 106 2.05 3.31 33.50
N ASP A 107 1.21 3.01 34.49
CA ASP A 107 -0.04 3.75 34.79
C ASP A 107 0.15 5.26 35.07
N ASN A 108 1.40 5.73 35.16
CA ASN A 108 1.75 7.14 35.02
C ASN A 108 2.38 7.36 33.64
N MET A 109 1.63 8.03 32.74
CA MET A 109 2.04 8.54 31.44
C MET A 109 3.42 9.25 31.45
N SER A 110 4.53 8.50 31.46
CA SER A 110 5.86 9.10 31.69
C SER A 110 7.00 8.52 30.86
N PHE A 111 6.92 7.31 30.29
CA PHE A 111 8.08 6.78 29.55
C PHE A 111 8.20 7.33 28.10
N ILE A 112 7.06 7.55 27.42
CA ILE A 112 7.03 8.15 26.07
C ILE A 112 6.64 9.63 26.11
N SER A 113 5.73 10.03 27.01
CA SER A 113 5.33 11.43 27.21
C SER A 113 6.30 12.23 28.09
N GLY A 114 7.11 11.56 28.92
CA GLY A 114 8.10 12.19 29.78
C GLY A 114 9.51 12.08 29.21
N LEU A 115 9.81 12.81 28.12
CA LEU A 115 11.14 13.33 27.77
C LEU A 115 12.39 12.40 27.89
N GLU A 116 12.24 11.07 27.91
CA GLU A 116 13.39 10.16 27.87
C GLU A 116 13.64 9.58 26.47
N SER A 117 12.62 9.35 25.64
CA SER A 117 12.80 8.88 24.26
C SER A 117 12.69 10.02 23.24
N ARG A 118 13.72 10.21 22.41
CA ARG A 118 13.71 11.18 21.29
C ARG A 118 13.41 10.52 19.94
N TYR A 119 13.67 9.23 19.81
CA TYR A 119 13.53 8.49 18.55
C TYR A 119 12.85 7.15 18.78
N ILE A 120 11.80 6.88 18.01
CA ILE A 120 10.97 5.67 18.15
C ILE A 120 10.92 4.95 16.79
N VAL A 121 11.06 3.62 16.79
CA VAL A 121 11.04 2.81 15.57
C VAL A 121 9.69 2.11 15.39
N CYS A 122 8.88 2.56 14.45
CA CYS A 122 7.65 1.88 14.08
C CYS A 122 7.95 0.71 13.14
N GLU A 123 7.86 -0.53 13.65
CA GLU A 123 7.76 -1.70 12.77
C GLU A 123 6.43 -1.65 12.03
N THR A 124 6.48 -1.75 10.70
CA THR A 124 5.29 -1.61 9.87
C THR A 124 5.34 -2.56 8.68
N THR A 125 4.18 -2.71 8.03
CA THR A 125 4.09 -3.42 6.76
C THR A 125 4.67 -2.56 5.64
N TRP A 126 4.97 -3.15 4.49
CA TRP A 126 5.39 -2.40 3.29
C TRP A 126 4.41 -1.29 2.86
N ARG A 127 3.16 -1.32 3.35
CA ARG A 127 2.13 -0.29 3.15
C ARG A 127 2.14 0.81 4.19
N LEU A 128 3.13 0.83 5.09
CA LEU A 128 3.28 1.82 6.17
C LEU A 128 2.05 1.93 7.07
N LYS A 129 1.36 0.81 7.31
CA LYS A 129 0.28 0.73 8.30
C LYS A 129 0.85 0.79 9.71
N PRO A 130 0.72 1.89 10.45
CA PRO A 130 1.35 2.01 11.76
C PRO A 130 0.52 1.31 12.85
N ASP A 131 -0.69 0.83 12.56
CA ASP A 131 -1.55 0.07 13.49
C ASP A 131 -1.40 -1.46 13.36
N ALA A 132 -0.58 -1.94 12.42
CA ALA A 132 -0.48 -3.35 12.08
C ALA A 132 0.23 -4.19 13.16
N HIS A 133 1.00 -3.57 14.05
CA HIS A 133 1.72 -4.24 15.14
C HIS A 133 1.33 -3.64 16.48
N HIS A 134 1.27 -4.45 17.54
CA HIS A 134 0.87 -4.01 18.89
C HIS A 134 1.69 -2.82 19.39
N PHE A 135 3.01 -2.86 19.18
CA PHE A 135 3.92 -1.76 19.51
C PHE A 135 3.55 -0.46 18.78
N SER A 136 3.37 -0.56 17.47
CA SER A 136 3.11 0.58 16.59
C SER A 136 1.71 1.16 16.82
N LYS A 137 0.72 0.30 17.12
CA LYS A 137 -0.63 0.71 17.53
C LYS A 137 -0.61 1.49 18.85
N LYS A 138 0.12 1.02 19.86
CA LYS A 138 0.25 1.76 21.14
C LYS A 138 0.94 3.12 20.97
N ILE A 139 1.92 3.23 20.06
CA ILE A 139 2.55 4.51 19.71
C ILE A 139 1.52 5.46 19.08
N LEU A 140 0.70 4.97 18.15
CA LEU A 140 -0.37 5.75 17.54
C LEU A 140 -1.41 6.20 18.57
N GLU A 141 -1.84 5.30 19.46
CA GLU A 141 -2.80 5.62 20.53
C GLU A 141 -2.25 6.69 21.49
N ALA A 142 -0.95 6.65 21.79
CA ALA A 142 -0.31 7.60 22.70
C ALA A 142 -0.03 8.97 22.07
N ILE A 143 0.33 9.03 20.79
CA ILE A 143 0.68 10.28 20.09
C ILE A 143 -0.55 10.92 19.44
N GLY A 144 -1.60 10.14 19.19
CA GLY A 144 -2.85 10.63 18.61
C GLY A 144 -2.78 10.86 17.09
N PRO A 145 -3.83 11.44 16.49
CA PRO A 145 -3.99 11.59 15.04
C PRO A 145 -2.99 12.58 14.40
N GLU A 146 -2.33 13.40 15.21
CA GLU A 146 -1.29 14.33 14.77
C GLU A 146 -0.11 13.59 14.12
N LEU A 147 0.22 12.38 14.60
CA LEU A 147 1.27 11.57 14.02
C LEU A 147 0.94 11.18 12.57
N ASP A 148 -0.28 10.75 12.27
CA ASP A 148 -0.69 10.38 10.90
C ASP A 148 -0.62 11.58 9.93
N SER A 149 -0.97 12.78 10.42
CA SER A 149 -0.79 14.03 9.69
C SER A 149 0.70 14.38 9.52
N GLU A 150 1.52 14.19 10.55
CA GLU A 150 2.94 14.52 10.52
C GLU A 150 3.72 13.52 9.67
N ILE A 151 3.44 12.22 9.70
CA ILE A 151 4.00 11.19 8.79
C ILE A 151 3.77 11.56 7.34
N LYS A 152 2.56 12.03 7.01
CA LYS A 152 2.19 12.49 5.66
C LYS A 152 2.95 13.75 5.25
N LYS A 153 3.30 14.64 6.20
CA LYS A 153 4.16 15.82 5.96
C LYS A 153 5.66 15.50 5.97
N THR A 154 6.06 14.48 6.74
CA THR A 154 7.43 14.18 7.17
C THR A 154 8.22 13.33 6.17
N TYR A 155 7.63 12.99 5.03
CA TYR A 155 8.40 12.61 3.84
C TYR A 155 9.33 13.73 3.29
N SER A 156 9.62 14.75 4.11
CA SER A 156 10.75 15.68 3.97
C SER A 156 11.58 15.96 5.26
N LYS A 157 11.30 15.42 6.47
CA LYS A 157 12.06 15.75 7.72
C LYS A 157 12.14 14.64 8.81
N PRO A 158 13.16 13.76 8.84
CA PRO A 158 13.23 12.70 9.85
C PRO A 158 13.70 13.26 11.21
N GLY A 159 12.93 13.05 12.28
CA GLY A 159 13.31 13.57 13.60
C GLY A 159 12.79 12.80 14.81
N ILE A 160 11.63 12.13 14.73
CA ILE A 160 11.03 11.47 15.92
C ILE A 160 10.63 10.02 15.65
N LEU A 161 10.15 9.71 14.45
CA LEU A 161 9.68 8.37 14.10
C LEU A 161 10.49 7.78 12.94
N ILE A 162 11.00 6.56 13.12
CA ILE A 162 11.73 5.77 12.12
C ILE A 162 10.85 4.60 11.69
N TYR A 163 10.57 4.49 10.39
CA TYR A 163 9.82 3.37 9.85
C TYR A 163 10.72 2.24 9.42
N VAL A 164 10.39 1.02 9.86
CA VAL A 164 11.10 -0.18 9.45
C VAL A 164 10.11 -1.20 8.91
N VAL A 165 10.33 -1.62 7.66
CA VAL A 165 9.65 -2.77 7.07
C VAL A 165 10.56 -3.97 7.26
N SER A 166 10.09 -4.94 8.05
CA SER A 166 10.82 -6.14 8.41
C SER A 166 10.29 -7.35 7.60
N PRO A 167 11.06 -8.45 7.48
CA PRO A 167 10.58 -9.65 6.80
C PRO A 167 9.33 -10.23 7.46
N ASN A 168 8.43 -10.76 6.63
CA ASN A 168 7.19 -11.38 7.06
C ASN A 168 7.01 -12.76 6.42
N MET A 169 7.07 -13.79 7.27
CA MET A 169 6.88 -15.21 6.91
C MET A 169 5.41 -15.66 6.91
N SER A 170 4.48 -14.83 7.40
CA SER A 170 3.04 -15.17 7.43
C SER A 170 2.31 -14.88 6.12
N SER A 171 2.69 -13.81 5.41
CA SER A 171 1.99 -13.33 4.20
C SER A 171 2.65 -13.75 2.88
N THR A 172 3.91 -14.16 2.94
CA THR A 172 4.73 -14.52 1.77
C THR A 172 5.73 -15.59 2.21
N PRO A 173 5.78 -16.77 1.57
CA PRO A 173 6.75 -17.79 1.93
C PRO A 173 8.15 -17.33 1.54
N VAL A 174 8.79 -16.61 2.45
CA VAL A 174 10.22 -16.28 2.40
C VAL A 174 10.95 -17.40 3.13
N SER A 175 12.05 -17.90 2.57
CA SER A 175 12.85 -18.92 3.25
C SER A 175 13.40 -18.39 4.57
N ILE A 176 13.71 -19.25 5.53
CA ILE A 176 14.34 -18.83 6.80
C ILE A 176 15.65 -18.09 6.52
N THR A 177 16.45 -18.59 5.58
CA THR A 177 17.72 -17.98 5.15
C THR A 177 17.52 -16.55 4.62
N GLU A 178 16.54 -16.36 3.75
CA GLU A 178 16.23 -15.03 3.19
C GLU A 178 15.62 -14.10 4.24
N SER A 179 14.79 -14.63 5.14
CA SER A 179 14.23 -13.89 6.27
C SER A 179 15.32 -13.37 7.19
N LYS A 180 16.32 -14.20 7.54
CA LYS A 180 17.48 -13.76 8.32
C LYS A 180 18.26 -12.63 7.65
N LYS A 181 18.48 -12.73 6.33
CA LYS A 181 19.17 -11.69 5.56
C LYS A 181 18.40 -10.36 5.59
N LEU A 182 17.10 -10.40 5.28
CA LEU A 182 16.24 -9.22 5.30
C LEU A 182 16.14 -8.60 6.71
N LEU A 183 16.12 -9.43 7.74
CA LEU A 183 16.09 -8.97 9.12
C LEU A 183 17.41 -8.26 9.50
N ASN A 184 18.55 -8.81 9.08
CA ASN A 184 19.85 -8.17 9.25
C ASN A 184 19.88 -6.79 8.57
N ASP A 185 19.41 -6.71 7.32
CA ASP A 185 19.34 -5.48 6.55
C ASP A 185 18.40 -4.45 7.20
N ALA A 186 17.26 -4.90 7.76
CA ALA A 186 16.31 -4.05 8.46
C ALA A 186 16.93 -3.40 9.72
N TYR A 187 17.58 -4.19 10.59
CA TYR A 187 18.28 -3.65 11.76
C TYR A 187 19.41 -2.69 11.39
N ARG A 188 20.21 -3.02 10.37
CA ARG A 188 21.29 -2.14 9.89
C ARG A 188 20.75 -0.82 9.35
N THR A 189 19.69 -0.88 8.56
CA THR A 189 19.02 0.30 7.99
C THR A 189 18.45 1.19 9.08
N MET A 190 17.80 0.59 10.09
CA MET A 190 17.26 1.28 11.27
C MET A 190 18.36 2.04 12.03
N PHE A 191 19.48 1.37 12.31
CA PHE A 191 20.61 1.99 13.02
C PHE A 191 21.35 3.04 12.18
N ASP A 192 21.55 2.82 10.88
CA ASP A 192 22.11 3.82 9.97
C ASP A 192 21.22 5.08 9.92
N ALA A 193 19.89 4.90 9.85
CA ALA A 193 18.93 6.00 9.88
C ALA A 193 18.98 6.78 11.20
N PHE A 194 18.97 6.07 12.33
CA PHE A 194 19.13 6.67 13.65
C PHE A 194 20.40 7.51 13.75
N LEU A 195 21.55 6.99 13.30
CA LEU A 195 22.81 7.72 13.30
C LEU A 195 22.79 8.97 12.41
N CYS A 196 22.20 8.90 11.21
CA CYS A 196 22.06 10.06 10.36
C CYS A 196 21.25 11.15 11.06
N ILE A 197 20.12 10.77 11.67
CA ILE A 197 19.21 11.72 12.32
C ILE A 197 19.89 12.42 13.50
N ILE A 198 20.54 11.68 14.41
CA ILE A 198 21.19 12.28 15.58
C ILE A 198 22.38 13.18 15.21
N ARG A 199 22.96 12.99 14.02
CA ARG A 199 24.02 13.85 13.45
C ARG A 199 23.47 15.04 12.67
N GLY A 200 22.15 15.22 12.60
CA GLY A 200 21.52 16.24 11.75
C GLY A 200 21.68 15.99 10.25
N GLN A 201 22.03 14.77 9.85
CA GLN A 201 22.21 14.38 8.45
C GLN A 201 20.90 13.84 7.86
N LYS A 202 20.67 14.12 6.58
CA LYS A 202 19.56 13.51 5.83
C LYS A 202 19.89 12.03 5.58
N TYR A 203 19.01 11.14 6.02
CA TYR A 203 19.12 9.73 5.70
C TYR A 203 18.72 9.47 4.23
N THR A 204 19.58 8.77 3.49
CA THR A 204 19.29 8.25 2.15
C THR A 204 19.40 6.72 2.16
N PRO A 205 18.34 5.97 1.85
CA PRO A 205 18.38 4.51 1.81
C PRO A 205 19.42 4.00 0.81
N LYS A 206 20.29 3.09 1.24
CA LYS A 206 21.24 2.40 0.35
C LYS A 206 20.45 1.49 -0.60
N GLY A 207 20.37 1.85 -1.88
CA GLY A 207 19.65 1.06 -2.89
C GLY A 207 18.97 1.87 -3.99
N GLN A 208 18.84 3.20 -3.86
CA GLN A 208 18.48 4.08 -4.98
C GLN A 208 19.71 4.29 -5.89
N LYS A 209 20.06 3.26 -6.67
CA LYS A 209 20.71 3.50 -7.96
C LYS A 209 19.60 3.83 -8.97
N GLU A 210 19.87 4.80 -9.84
CA GLU A 210 19.11 5.05 -11.06
C GLU A 210 18.74 3.72 -11.72
N GLU A 211 17.49 3.61 -12.20
CA GLU A 211 16.93 2.40 -12.80
C GLU A 211 17.79 1.89 -13.97
N SER A 212 18.77 1.03 -13.66
CA SER A 212 19.44 0.17 -14.62
C SER A 212 18.97 -1.26 -14.40
N LYS A 213 18.19 -1.75 -15.38
CA LYS A 213 17.82 -3.13 -15.69
C LYS A 213 18.47 -4.22 -14.82
N ILE A 214 17.65 -4.92 -14.05
CA ILE A 214 17.96 -6.28 -13.58
C ILE A 214 16.84 -7.20 -14.08
N GLU A 215 17.27 -8.25 -14.76
CA GLU A 215 16.45 -9.29 -15.38
C GLU A 215 15.63 -10.11 -14.37
N SER A 216 14.55 -10.65 -14.91
CA SER A 216 13.40 -11.28 -14.26
C SER A 216 13.70 -12.55 -13.46
N LYS A 217 13.16 -12.60 -12.23
CA LYS A 217 12.52 -13.80 -11.68
C LYS A 217 11.07 -13.47 -11.29
N GLU A 218 10.16 -14.38 -11.59
CA GLU A 218 8.71 -14.17 -11.64
C GLU A 218 8.13 -13.59 -10.34
N LYS A 219 7.46 -12.44 -10.45
CA LYS A 219 6.70 -11.80 -9.38
C LYS A 219 5.38 -12.54 -9.13
N PRO A 220 4.90 -12.63 -7.87
CA PRO A 220 3.55 -13.10 -7.59
C PRO A 220 2.51 -12.17 -8.27
N LYS A 221 1.59 -12.79 -8.99
CA LYS A 221 0.53 -12.14 -9.79
C LYS A 221 -0.37 -11.27 -8.88
N SER A 222 -0.50 -10.00 -9.20
CA SER A 222 -1.43 -9.07 -8.54
C SER A 222 -2.89 -9.49 -8.75
N ALA A 223 -3.81 -9.00 -7.90
CA ALA A 223 -5.25 -9.25 -8.06
C ALA A 223 -5.75 -8.89 -9.47
N PHE A 224 -5.11 -7.89 -10.08
CA PHE A 224 -5.24 -7.45 -11.46
C PHE A 224 -4.68 -8.44 -12.49
N ASP A 225 -3.46 -8.96 -12.30
CA ASP A 225 -2.87 -9.97 -13.21
C ASP A 225 -3.80 -11.17 -13.35
N VAL A 226 -4.51 -11.53 -12.27
CA VAL A 226 -5.51 -12.61 -12.25
C VAL A 226 -6.83 -12.20 -12.90
N LEU A 227 -7.27 -10.94 -12.83
CA LEU A 227 -8.45 -10.41 -13.52
C LEU A 227 -8.29 -10.46 -15.05
N MET A 228 -7.10 -10.11 -15.55
CA MET A 228 -6.82 -10.00 -16.99
C MET A 228 -6.35 -11.30 -17.66
N GLN A 229 -6.05 -12.35 -16.89
CA GLN A 229 -5.59 -13.65 -17.43
C GLN A 229 -6.61 -14.31 -18.39
N GLY A 230 -7.90 -13.95 -18.32
CA GLY A 230 -8.94 -14.42 -19.26
C GLY A 230 -8.90 -13.79 -20.66
N SER A 231 -7.97 -12.86 -20.93
CA SER A 231 -7.82 -12.22 -22.24
C SER A 231 -6.63 -12.72 -23.07
N ARG A 232 -5.74 -13.54 -22.51
CA ARG A 232 -4.52 -13.99 -23.21
C ARG A 232 -4.66 -15.30 -23.98
N ASN A 233 -5.79 -16.02 -23.85
CA ASN A 233 -6.01 -17.32 -24.52
C ASN A 233 -7.06 -17.27 -25.64
N SER A 234 -7.20 -16.15 -26.35
CA SER A 234 -8.05 -16.11 -27.56
C SER A 234 -7.35 -15.41 -28.71
N SER A 235 -6.28 -16.02 -29.21
CA SER A 235 -5.73 -15.75 -30.53
C SER A 235 -4.84 -16.91 -30.98
N SER A 236 -5.43 -18.06 -31.35
CA SER A 236 -4.83 -18.99 -32.32
C SER A 236 -5.75 -20.17 -32.62
N SER A 237 -6.61 -20.04 -33.64
CA SER A 237 -6.98 -21.15 -34.53
C SER A 237 -7.80 -20.64 -35.72
N ILE A 238 -7.15 -19.85 -36.59
CA ILE A 238 -7.56 -19.80 -38.00
C ILE A 238 -6.39 -20.39 -38.78
N SER A 239 -6.58 -21.65 -39.13
CA SER A 239 -5.79 -22.39 -40.10
C SER A 239 -6.04 -21.81 -41.50
N LYS A 240 -5.01 -21.21 -42.09
CA LYS A 240 -4.83 -21.13 -43.55
C LYS A 240 -3.34 -21.00 -43.82
N SER A 241 -2.72 -22.11 -44.26
CA SER A 241 -1.40 -22.12 -44.87
C SER A 241 -1.52 -22.71 -46.27
N SER A 242 -1.12 -21.95 -47.26
CA SER A 242 -0.52 -22.45 -48.50
C SER A 242 0.42 -21.36 -49.03
N LEU A 243 1.71 -21.71 -49.10
CA LEU A 243 2.78 -21.38 -50.08
C LEU A 243 2.82 -19.92 -50.64
N THR A 244 3.95 -19.22 -50.80
CA THR A 244 5.34 -19.62 -51.15
C THR A 244 6.26 -18.37 -51.12
N THR A 245 7.54 -18.59 -50.76
CA THR A 245 8.79 -17.94 -51.24
C THR A 245 8.89 -16.43 -51.53
N ALA A 246 9.81 -15.74 -50.83
CA ALA A 246 11.11 -15.25 -51.36
C ALA A 246 11.55 -13.86 -50.87
N THR A 247 12.88 -13.79 -50.68
CA THR A 247 13.83 -12.66 -50.74
C THR A 247 13.86 -11.58 -49.66
N ALA A 248 15.05 -11.51 -49.06
CA ALA A 248 15.54 -10.46 -48.18
C ALA A 248 15.72 -9.13 -48.91
N SER A 249 15.47 -8.03 -48.20
CA SER A 249 16.23 -6.80 -48.37
C SER A 249 16.21 -6.00 -47.07
N THR A 250 17.41 -5.63 -46.66
CA THR A 250 17.75 -4.76 -45.53
C THR A 250 17.32 -3.33 -45.78
N ALA A 251 16.52 -2.75 -44.88
CA ALA A 251 16.42 -1.31 -44.74
C ALA A 251 16.29 -0.96 -43.26
N SER A 252 17.35 -0.34 -42.72
CA SER A 252 17.41 0.26 -41.41
C SER A 252 16.42 1.42 -41.32
N PHE A 253 15.40 1.30 -40.46
CA PHE A 253 14.66 2.45 -39.95
C PHE A 253 14.74 2.52 -38.43
N GLY A 254 15.04 3.72 -37.95
CA GLY A 254 15.54 4.03 -36.63
C GLY A 254 14.71 3.52 -35.46
N LYS A 255 15.44 3.22 -34.38
CA LYS A 255 14.96 2.98 -33.03
C LYS A 255 14.04 4.14 -32.59
N LYS A 256 12.72 3.98 -32.68
CA LYS A 256 11.81 4.68 -31.77
C LYS A 256 11.82 3.93 -30.45
N ALA A 257 12.33 4.60 -29.42
CA ALA A 257 12.24 4.15 -28.05
C ALA A 257 10.76 3.96 -27.70
N ASN A 258 10.34 2.70 -27.53
CA ASN A 258 9.07 2.38 -26.89
C ASN A 258 9.19 2.83 -25.43
N LYS A 259 8.73 4.05 -25.12
CA LYS A 259 8.31 4.39 -23.76
C LYS A 259 7.20 3.40 -23.43
N GLY A 260 7.46 2.47 -22.52
CA GLY A 260 6.52 1.42 -22.16
C GLY A 260 5.16 2.03 -21.80
N PHE A 261 4.13 1.68 -22.56
CA PHE A 261 2.75 2.04 -22.26
C PHE A 261 2.37 1.50 -20.87
N GLN A 262 2.34 2.38 -19.87
CA GLN A 262 1.80 2.05 -18.56
C GLN A 262 0.28 1.98 -18.68
N TRP A 263 -0.25 0.79 -18.97
CA TRP A 263 -1.66 0.54 -19.25
C TRP A 263 -2.63 1.05 -18.16
N GLN A 264 -2.16 1.21 -16.92
CA GLN A 264 -2.95 1.82 -15.84
C GLN A 264 -3.39 3.25 -16.17
N ASN A 265 -2.59 3.95 -16.98
CA ASN A 265 -2.83 5.31 -17.44
C ASN A 265 -3.62 5.37 -18.75
N ALA A 266 -4.12 4.23 -19.28
CA ALA A 266 -4.80 4.18 -20.57
C ALA A 266 -5.99 5.15 -20.67
N LEU A 267 -6.68 5.40 -19.55
CA LEU A 267 -7.80 6.35 -19.51
C LEU A 267 -7.37 7.81 -19.69
N LEU A 268 -6.11 8.16 -19.39
CA LEU A 268 -5.62 9.53 -19.54
C LEU A 268 -5.61 9.97 -21.02
N GLU A 269 -5.46 9.03 -21.95
CA GLU A 269 -5.46 9.36 -23.39
C GLU A 269 -6.81 9.93 -23.84
N TYR A 270 -7.93 9.42 -23.29
CA TYR A 270 -9.27 9.95 -23.58
C TYR A 270 -9.45 11.39 -23.09
N LEU A 271 -8.71 11.83 -22.06
CA LEU A 271 -8.85 13.16 -21.48
C LEU A 271 -8.16 14.25 -22.30
N GLU A 272 -7.04 13.91 -22.93
CA GLU A 272 -6.18 14.88 -23.62
C GLU A 272 -6.75 15.30 -24.96
N LYS A 273 -7.27 14.34 -25.75
CA LYS A 273 -7.76 14.57 -27.13
C LYS A 273 -9.01 13.73 -27.42
N PRO A 274 -10.13 13.96 -26.71
CA PRO A 274 -11.35 13.16 -26.87
C PRO A 274 -11.90 13.17 -28.30
N GLU A 275 -11.66 14.24 -29.07
CA GLU A 275 -12.09 14.42 -30.46
C GLU A 275 -11.45 13.44 -31.45
N LYS A 276 -10.38 12.73 -31.05
CA LYS A 276 -9.69 11.76 -31.91
C LYS A 276 -10.35 10.39 -31.93
N TYR A 277 -11.23 10.10 -30.99
CA TYR A 277 -11.86 8.80 -30.84
C TYR A 277 -13.18 8.76 -31.60
N SER A 278 -13.54 7.59 -32.14
CA SER A 278 -14.81 7.42 -32.83
C SER A 278 -15.98 7.40 -31.84
N ASN A 279 -17.21 7.56 -32.34
CA ASN A 279 -18.43 7.48 -31.53
C ASN A 279 -18.63 6.10 -30.85
N ASP A 280 -17.95 5.06 -31.34
CA ASP A 280 -17.96 3.71 -30.76
C ASP A 280 -17.06 3.59 -29.52
N GLU A 281 -16.13 4.53 -29.33
CA GLU A 281 -15.25 4.61 -28.16
C GLU A 281 -15.63 5.78 -27.26
N MET A 282 -15.87 6.96 -27.84
CA MET A 282 -16.24 8.20 -27.17
C MET A 282 -17.73 8.48 -27.33
N TYR A 283 -18.50 8.30 -26.27
CA TYR A 283 -19.94 8.56 -26.29
C TYR A 283 -20.25 10.05 -26.20
N HIS A 284 -19.54 10.78 -25.33
CA HIS A 284 -19.70 12.22 -25.15
C HIS A 284 -18.49 12.82 -24.44
N TYR A 285 -18.20 14.09 -24.66
CA TYR A 285 -17.24 14.85 -23.86
C TYR A 285 -17.63 16.32 -23.80
N ASP A 286 -17.16 16.99 -22.76
CA ASP A 286 -17.20 18.43 -22.59
C ASP A 286 -15.90 18.93 -21.91
N ASP A 287 -15.91 20.15 -21.40
CA ASP A 287 -14.74 20.74 -20.75
C ASP A 287 -14.42 20.10 -19.38
N GLU A 288 -15.39 19.43 -18.75
CA GLU A 288 -15.27 18.87 -17.40
C GLU A 288 -15.15 17.33 -17.41
N PHE A 289 -15.79 16.64 -18.35
CA PHE A 289 -15.93 15.18 -18.36
C PHE A 289 -15.77 14.56 -19.74
N VAL A 290 -15.34 13.30 -19.76
CA VAL A 290 -15.51 12.39 -20.90
C VAL A 290 -16.37 11.20 -20.48
N ILE A 291 -17.17 10.70 -21.41
CA ILE A 291 -18.01 9.51 -21.25
C ILE A 291 -17.63 8.58 -22.39
N VAL A 292 -17.07 7.43 -22.03
CA VAL A 292 -16.58 6.44 -23.00
C VAL A 292 -17.32 5.11 -22.84
N TRP A 293 -17.42 4.37 -23.93
CA TRP A 293 -17.81 2.97 -23.88
C TRP A 293 -16.69 2.17 -23.22
N ASP A 294 -17.03 1.31 -22.24
CA ASP A 294 -16.03 0.40 -21.69
C ASP A 294 -15.60 -0.59 -22.77
N LYS A 295 -14.30 -0.64 -23.08
CA LYS A 295 -13.71 -1.52 -24.12
C LYS A 295 -13.95 -3.01 -23.87
N PHE A 296 -14.23 -3.39 -22.63
CA PHE A 296 -14.52 -4.75 -22.19
C PHE A 296 -15.83 -4.80 -21.38
N PRO A 297 -16.98 -4.48 -22.00
CA PRO A 297 -18.23 -4.22 -21.28
C PRO A 297 -18.70 -5.47 -20.53
N LYS A 298 -19.17 -5.35 -19.27
CA LYS A 298 -19.61 -6.52 -18.48
C LYS A 298 -21.10 -6.81 -18.57
N ALA A 299 -21.85 -5.93 -19.22
CA ALA A 299 -23.29 -6.03 -19.52
C ALA A 299 -23.57 -5.48 -20.92
N LYS A 300 -24.84 -5.48 -21.36
CA LYS A 300 -25.25 -4.91 -22.65
C LYS A 300 -24.82 -3.44 -22.82
N LYS A 301 -24.94 -2.63 -21.77
CA LYS A 301 -24.53 -1.23 -21.74
C LYS A 301 -23.57 -0.99 -20.58
N HIS A 302 -22.35 -0.56 -20.87
CA HIS A 302 -21.34 -0.28 -19.86
C HIS A 302 -20.48 0.91 -20.29
N PHE A 303 -20.59 1.99 -19.53
CA PHE A 303 -19.88 3.24 -19.77
C PHE A 303 -18.98 3.58 -18.60
N LEU A 304 -17.99 4.42 -18.86
CA LEU A 304 -17.17 5.07 -17.86
C LEU A 304 -17.39 6.59 -17.96
N VAL A 305 -17.85 7.21 -16.87
CA VAL A 305 -17.85 8.66 -16.70
C VAL A 305 -16.55 9.04 -16.01
N ILE A 306 -15.74 9.88 -16.66
CA ILE A 306 -14.37 10.17 -16.26
C ILE A 306 -14.19 11.70 -16.19
N PRO A 307 -13.83 12.27 -15.04
CA PRO A 307 -13.53 13.70 -14.96
C PRO A 307 -12.23 13.99 -15.72
N ARG A 308 -12.17 15.14 -16.39
CA ARG A 308 -10.94 15.66 -17.02
C ARG A 308 -9.96 16.18 -15.97
N ARG A 309 -10.45 16.53 -14.77
CA ARG A 309 -9.61 16.74 -13.58
C ARG A 309 -8.86 15.44 -13.24
N ARG A 310 -7.53 15.54 -13.08
CA ARG A 310 -6.67 14.39 -12.76
C ARG A 310 -6.83 14.01 -11.29
N ILE A 311 -7.55 12.94 -11.05
CA ILE A 311 -7.72 12.29 -9.74
C ILE A 311 -7.42 10.83 -9.99
N ASN A 312 -6.49 10.25 -9.24
CA ASN A 312 -6.07 8.92 -9.61
C ASN A 312 -7.11 7.87 -9.21
N PHE A 313 -7.47 7.89 -7.94
CA PHE A 313 -8.21 6.81 -7.32
C PHE A 313 -9.35 7.38 -6.48
N ILE A 314 -10.31 6.53 -6.15
CA ILE A 314 -11.50 6.93 -5.39
C ILE A 314 -11.15 7.43 -3.98
N ASP A 315 -10.05 6.97 -3.37
CA ASP A 315 -9.57 7.40 -2.04
C ASP A 315 -8.98 8.81 -2.01
N GLU A 316 -8.69 9.41 -3.16
CA GLU A 316 -8.29 10.80 -3.26
C GLU A 316 -9.48 11.76 -3.11
N LEU A 317 -10.73 11.27 -3.13
CA LEU A 317 -11.93 12.10 -2.99
C LEU A 317 -12.14 12.62 -1.56
N THR A 318 -12.38 13.93 -1.45
CA THR A 318 -12.70 14.65 -0.21
C THR A 318 -14.05 15.37 -0.29
N SER A 319 -14.47 16.05 0.79
CA SER A 319 -15.65 16.93 0.80
C SER A 319 -15.61 18.00 -0.28
N ASP A 320 -14.41 18.46 -0.66
CA ASP A 320 -14.25 19.49 -1.69
C ASP A 320 -14.65 18.96 -3.08
N ASP A 321 -14.70 17.63 -3.22
CA ASP A 321 -15.04 16.95 -4.47
C ASP A 321 -16.52 16.56 -4.56
N LEU A 322 -17.36 16.94 -3.57
CA LEU A 322 -18.79 16.62 -3.57
C LEU A 322 -19.49 17.08 -4.85
N GLN A 323 -19.21 18.30 -5.29
CA GLN A 323 -19.79 18.84 -6.52
C GLN A 323 -19.30 18.08 -7.76
N LEU A 324 -18.04 17.62 -7.77
CA LEU A 324 -17.53 16.79 -8.87
C LEU A 324 -18.31 15.47 -8.95
N VAL A 325 -18.42 14.75 -7.83
CA VAL A 325 -19.11 13.44 -7.80
C VAL A 325 -20.60 13.59 -8.12
N GLN A 326 -21.22 14.69 -7.69
CA GLN A 326 -22.61 15.01 -8.04
C GLN A 326 -22.78 15.24 -9.55
N LYS A 327 -21.89 16.02 -10.18
CA LYS A 327 -21.89 16.18 -11.65
C LYS A 327 -21.62 14.87 -12.39
N MET A 328 -20.74 14.01 -11.86
CA MET A 328 -20.53 12.67 -12.42
C MET A 328 -21.82 11.85 -12.39
N LYS A 329 -22.55 11.89 -11.27
CA LYS A 329 -23.85 11.23 -11.12
C LYS A 329 -24.84 11.75 -12.15
N GLU A 330 -25.00 13.06 -12.29
CA GLU A 330 -25.90 13.69 -13.28
C GLU A 330 -25.58 13.26 -14.72
N LYS A 331 -24.28 13.20 -15.07
CA LYS A 331 -23.83 12.68 -16.37
C LYS A 331 -24.20 11.21 -16.54
N GLY A 332 -24.07 10.40 -15.49
CA GLY A 332 -24.49 9.00 -15.49
C GLY A 332 -26.00 8.83 -15.66
N GLU A 333 -26.80 9.63 -14.96
CA GLU A 333 -28.27 9.62 -15.07
C GLU A 333 -28.73 10.00 -16.48
N TRP A 334 -28.10 11.00 -17.08
CA TRP A 334 -28.33 11.38 -18.47
C TRP A 334 -28.01 10.25 -19.47
N VAL A 335 -26.94 9.48 -19.25
CA VAL A 335 -26.66 8.27 -20.04
C VAL A 335 -27.76 7.24 -19.84
N ILE A 336 -28.16 6.99 -18.58
CA ILE A 336 -29.19 6.00 -18.25
C ILE A 336 -30.52 6.33 -18.91
N GLU A 337 -30.96 7.59 -18.86
CA GLU A 337 -32.21 8.04 -19.47
C GLU A 337 -32.24 7.73 -20.97
N ARG A 338 -31.15 8.04 -21.69
CA ARG A 338 -31.03 7.75 -23.13
C ARG A 338 -31.01 6.27 -23.42
N MET A 339 -30.29 5.48 -22.63
CA MET A 339 -30.27 4.03 -22.82
C MET A 339 -31.62 3.38 -22.52
N LYS A 340 -32.39 3.95 -21.58
CA LYS A 340 -33.77 3.51 -21.28
C LYS A 340 -34.76 3.92 -22.38
N GLN A 341 -34.54 5.04 -23.08
CA GLN A 341 -35.31 5.37 -24.29
C GLN A 341 -35.06 4.34 -25.41
N GLU A 342 -33.83 3.85 -25.57
CA GLU A 342 -33.51 2.78 -26.52
C GLU A 342 -34.10 1.42 -26.10
N ASN A 343 -34.01 1.08 -24.81
CA ASN A 343 -34.54 -0.16 -24.26
C ASN A 343 -35.02 0.03 -22.81
N PRO A 344 -36.34 0.18 -22.59
CA PRO A 344 -36.91 0.41 -21.26
C PRO A 344 -36.68 -0.72 -20.25
N LYS A 345 -36.37 -1.94 -20.72
CA LYS A 345 -36.07 -3.09 -19.83
C LYS A 345 -34.75 -2.93 -19.07
N LEU A 346 -33.83 -2.10 -19.57
CA LEU A 346 -32.52 -1.95 -18.95
C LEU A 346 -32.63 -1.26 -17.59
N GLN A 347 -32.19 -1.95 -16.54
CA GLN A 347 -31.89 -1.34 -15.25
C GLN A 347 -30.40 -1.06 -15.14
N PHE A 348 -30.00 -0.07 -14.34
CA PHE A 348 -28.61 0.39 -14.23
C PHE A 348 -28.20 0.57 -12.78
N ARG A 349 -26.89 0.45 -12.55
CA ARG A 349 -26.22 0.98 -11.36
C ARG A 349 -25.10 1.93 -11.78
N MET A 350 -24.85 2.91 -10.91
CA MET A 350 -23.75 3.84 -11.06
C MET A 350 -22.85 3.78 -9.83
N GLY A 351 -21.56 3.59 -10.03
CA GLY A 351 -20.66 3.49 -8.90
C GLY A 351 -19.22 3.19 -9.27
N PHE A 352 -18.45 2.84 -8.27
CA PHE A 352 -17.01 2.74 -8.34
C PHE A 352 -16.55 1.39 -7.84
N HIS A 353 -15.48 0.88 -8.45
CA HIS A 353 -14.72 -0.19 -7.82
C HIS A 353 -13.87 0.38 -6.68
N THR A 354 -13.89 -0.31 -5.55
CA THR A 354 -13.16 0.10 -4.35
C THR A 354 -11.65 -0.02 -4.49
N ILE A 355 -11.19 -1.01 -5.26
CA ILE A 355 -9.83 -1.09 -5.78
C ILE A 355 -9.91 -0.98 -7.30
N PRO A 356 -9.76 0.23 -7.86
CA PRO A 356 -9.89 0.45 -9.29
C PRO A 356 -8.77 -0.23 -10.07
N SER A 357 -9.11 -0.73 -11.25
CA SER A 357 -8.14 -1.40 -12.14
C SER A 357 -7.24 -0.41 -12.89
N MET A 358 -7.70 0.82 -13.07
CA MET A 358 -7.01 1.89 -13.79
C MET A 358 -6.80 3.08 -12.86
N LYS A 359 -5.76 3.86 -13.16
CA LYS A 359 -5.24 4.94 -12.33
C LYS A 359 -5.99 6.25 -12.45
N GLN A 360 -6.94 6.43 -13.35
CA GLN A 360 -7.73 7.66 -13.41
C GLN A 360 -9.10 7.34 -12.83
N LEU A 361 -9.63 8.20 -11.97
CA LEU A 361 -10.97 8.07 -11.39
C LEU A 361 -12.01 7.86 -12.50
N HIS A 362 -12.83 6.83 -12.38
CA HIS A 362 -13.90 6.54 -13.33
C HIS A 362 -15.09 5.95 -12.59
N MET A 363 -16.28 6.49 -12.88
CA MET A 363 -17.54 5.93 -12.42
C MET A 363 -18.09 5.01 -13.50
N HIS A 364 -18.41 3.78 -13.12
CA HIS A 364 -19.10 2.84 -13.97
C HIS A 364 -20.58 3.20 -14.05
N VAL A 365 -21.12 3.24 -15.26
CA VAL A 365 -22.57 3.23 -15.51
C VAL A 365 -22.86 1.92 -16.24
N VAL A 366 -23.42 0.95 -15.52
CA VAL A 366 -23.51 -0.45 -15.99
C VAL A 366 -24.92 -0.99 -15.88
N SER A 367 -25.43 -1.54 -16.99
CA SER A 367 -26.73 -2.20 -17.00
C SER A 367 -26.68 -3.50 -16.19
N GLN A 368 -27.78 -3.82 -15.50
CA GLN A 368 -27.86 -4.94 -14.56
C GLN A 368 -28.15 -6.29 -15.23
N ASP A 369 -28.29 -6.35 -16.55
CA ASP A 369 -28.47 -7.63 -17.26
C ASP A 369 -27.22 -8.51 -17.18
N PHE A 370 -26.02 -7.91 -17.17
CA PHE A 370 -24.72 -8.61 -17.22
C PHE A 370 -24.60 -9.65 -18.35
N ILE A 371 -25.33 -9.46 -19.45
CA ILE A 371 -25.27 -10.28 -20.66
C ILE A 371 -24.16 -9.72 -21.55
N SER A 372 -22.96 -10.26 -21.40
CA SER A 372 -21.82 -9.87 -22.23
C SER A 372 -20.86 -11.05 -22.50
N PRO A 373 -20.27 -11.13 -23.71
CA PRO A 373 -19.18 -12.05 -23.98
C PRO A 373 -17.91 -11.74 -23.15
N LYS A 374 -17.71 -10.48 -22.68
CA LYS A 374 -16.54 -10.08 -21.89
C LYS A 374 -16.68 -10.32 -20.38
N LEU A 375 -17.86 -10.73 -19.91
CA LEU A 375 -18.03 -11.27 -18.56
C LEU A 375 -17.47 -12.71 -18.52
N LYS A 376 -16.17 -12.87 -18.26
CA LYS A 376 -15.46 -14.15 -18.48
C LYS A 376 -15.17 -14.96 -17.21
N ASN A 377 -15.10 -14.32 -16.05
CA ASN A 377 -14.61 -14.96 -14.84
C ASN A 377 -15.36 -14.49 -13.59
N LYS A 378 -15.24 -15.28 -12.52
CA LYS A 378 -15.87 -15.02 -11.21
C LYS A 378 -15.55 -13.62 -10.68
N LYS A 379 -14.32 -13.14 -10.87
CA LYS A 379 -13.92 -11.83 -10.39
C LYS A 379 -14.65 -10.71 -11.13
N HIS A 380 -14.85 -10.82 -12.45
CA HIS A 380 -15.67 -9.86 -13.20
C HIS A 380 -17.12 -9.84 -12.69
N TRP A 381 -17.67 -10.98 -12.26
CA TRP A 381 -19.00 -11.00 -11.68
C TRP A 381 -19.00 -10.31 -10.32
N ASN A 382 -18.19 -10.82 -9.38
CA ASN A 382 -18.17 -10.37 -8.01
C ASN A 382 -17.72 -8.91 -7.86
N SER A 383 -16.94 -8.35 -8.80
CA SER A 383 -16.53 -6.94 -8.73
C SER A 383 -17.69 -5.97 -8.89
N PHE A 384 -18.80 -6.38 -9.54
CA PHE A 384 -19.99 -5.55 -9.71
C PHE A 384 -21.15 -5.94 -8.78
N THR A 385 -21.18 -7.19 -8.29
CA THR A 385 -22.33 -7.75 -7.56
C THR A 385 -22.08 -8.01 -6.07
N THR A 386 -20.95 -7.53 -5.53
CA THR A 386 -20.62 -7.58 -4.11
C THR A 386 -20.28 -6.18 -3.59
N GLY A 387 -19.95 -6.06 -2.30
CA GLY A 387 -19.46 -4.81 -1.70
C GLY A 387 -18.13 -4.28 -2.27
N PHE A 388 -17.57 -4.94 -3.29
CA PHE A 388 -16.47 -4.42 -4.11
C PHE A 388 -16.93 -3.25 -5.01
N PHE A 389 -18.22 -3.20 -5.36
CA PHE A 389 -18.83 -2.09 -6.08
C PHE A 389 -19.54 -1.16 -5.09
N LYS A 390 -19.17 0.11 -5.10
CA LYS A 390 -19.74 1.15 -4.24
C LYS A 390 -20.62 2.07 -5.05
N ASP A 391 -21.90 2.14 -4.70
CA ASP A 391 -22.85 2.98 -5.39
C ASP A 391 -22.52 4.47 -5.15
N THR A 392 -22.79 5.29 -6.16
CA THR A 392 -22.42 6.72 -6.16
C THR A 392 -23.06 7.48 -5.01
N ASP A 393 -24.29 7.13 -4.64
CA ASP A 393 -24.99 7.73 -3.50
C ASP A 393 -24.32 7.41 -2.16
N GLU A 394 -23.75 6.21 -2.02
CA GLU A 394 -22.97 5.81 -0.84
C GLU A 394 -21.71 6.66 -0.72
N ILE A 395 -21.03 6.94 -1.85
CA ILE A 395 -19.86 7.81 -1.92
C ILE A 395 -20.22 9.23 -1.51
N LEU A 396 -21.26 9.81 -2.12
CA LEU A 396 -21.73 11.17 -1.84
C LEU A 396 -22.09 11.34 -0.36
N LYS A 397 -22.92 10.45 0.18
CA LYS A 397 -23.30 10.46 1.59
C LYS A 397 -22.07 10.44 2.51
N THR A 398 -21.09 9.61 2.18
CA THR A 398 -19.87 9.49 3.00
C THR A 398 -19.02 10.74 2.96
N LEU A 399 -18.83 11.32 1.78
CA LEU A 399 -18.10 12.58 1.64
C LEU A 399 -18.79 13.72 2.41
N GLN A 400 -20.13 13.76 2.40
CA GLN A 400 -20.93 14.72 3.17
C GLN A 400 -20.78 14.54 4.68
N GLU A 401 -20.90 13.31 5.18
CA GLU A 401 -20.90 13.01 6.62
C GLU A 401 -19.48 13.06 7.22
N ASN A 402 -18.48 12.62 6.46
CA ASN A 402 -17.15 12.33 7.01
C ASN A 402 -16.02 13.20 6.43
N GLY A 403 -16.30 14.05 5.45
CA GLY A 403 -15.32 14.94 4.81
C GLY A 403 -14.32 14.25 3.87
N LYS A 404 -14.28 12.92 3.89
CA LYS A 404 -13.43 12.08 3.03
C LYS A 404 -13.95 10.65 3.09
N LEU A 405 -13.53 9.85 2.12
CA LEU A 405 -13.74 8.42 2.20
C LEU A 405 -12.84 7.84 3.30
N GLN A 406 -13.37 7.67 4.51
CA GLN A 406 -12.60 7.20 5.67
C GLN A 406 -12.04 5.81 5.40
N ALA A 407 -10.93 5.46 6.07
CA ALA A 407 -10.36 4.11 6.05
C ALA A 407 -11.31 3.01 6.58
N ARG A 408 -12.50 3.33 7.12
CA ARG A 408 -13.56 2.36 7.47
C ARG A 408 -14.66 2.28 6.39
N PHE A 409 -14.93 3.37 5.68
CA PHE A 409 -15.81 3.38 4.51
C PHE A 409 -15.12 2.74 3.30
N LEU A 410 -13.85 3.10 3.15
CA LEU A 410 -12.80 2.40 2.45
C LEU A 410 -11.98 1.57 3.46
N GLN A 411 -12.60 0.60 4.17
CA GLN A 411 -11.96 -0.48 4.95
C GLN A 411 -10.83 -1.30 4.27
N PHE A 412 -10.27 -0.82 3.16
CA PHE A 412 -10.45 -1.47 1.88
C PHE A 412 -9.33 -1.12 0.88
N PHE A 413 -8.64 0.02 1.03
CA PHE A 413 -7.33 0.20 0.38
C PHE A 413 -6.22 -0.64 1.04
N PHE A 414 -6.48 -1.16 2.25
CA PHE A 414 -5.49 -1.72 3.14
C PHE A 414 -5.65 -3.22 3.42
N ASP A 415 -6.87 -3.79 3.38
CA ASP A 415 -7.09 -5.24 3.55
C ASP A 415 -7.35 -5.93 2.19
N LYS A 416 -6.25 -6.30 1.53
CA LYS A 416 -6.28 -7.03 0.25
C LYS A 416 -6.99 -8.38 0.38
N ASP A 417 -6.90 -9.03 1.54
CA ASP A 417 -7.42 -10.38 1.73
C ASP A 417 -8.94 -10.38 1.86
N PHE A 418 -9.52 -9.38 2.53
CA PHE A 418 -10.98 -9.21 2.57
C PHE A 418 -11.57 -9.06 1.15
N TYR A 419 -11.00 -8.18 0.32
CA TYR A 419 -11.51 -7.99 -1.04
C TYR A 419 -11.18 -9.12 -1.99
N GLU A 420 -10.01 -9.73 -1.86
CA GLU A 420 -9.77 -10.99 -2.54
C GLU A 420 -10.80 -12.04 -2.11
N GLY A 421 -11.24 -12.04 -0.85
CA GLY A 421 -12.36 -12.81 -0.34
C GLY A 421 -13.66 -12.51 -1.08
N LEU A 422 -14.05 -11.23 -1.21
CA LEU A 422 -15.23 -10.83 -1.99
C LEU A 422 -15.14 -11.26 -3.45
N LEU A 423 -13.98 -11.10 -4.10
CA LEU A 423 -13.76 -11.52 -5.48
C LEU A 423 -13.70 -13.05 -5.64
N LYS A 424 -13.34 -13.81 -4.60
CA LYS A 424 -13.31 -15.29 -4.59
C LYS A 424 -14.61 -15.92 -4.10
N ALA A 425 -15.51 -15.13 -3.49
CA ALA A 425 -16.78 -15.57 -2.93
C ALA A 425 -17.62 -16.36 -3.95
N PRO A 426 -18.51 -17.27 -3.48
CA PRO A 426 -19.44 -17.97 -4.36
C PRO A 426 -20.26 -16.99 -5.18
N MET A 427 -20.38 -17.22 -6.49
CA MET A 427 -21.18 -16.36 -7.37
C MET A 427 -22.65 -16.57 -7.03
N LYS A 428 -23.33 -15.50 -6.65
CA LYS A 428 -24.79 -15.48 -6.44
C LYS A 428 -25.43 -14.59 -7.48
N CYS A 429 -26.57 -15.01 -8.02
CA CYS A 429 -27.40 -14.16 -8.86
C CYS A 429 -27.83 -12.91 -8.06
N HIS A 430 -27.66 -11.72 -8.63
CA HIS A 430 -28.02 -10.47 -7.96
C HIS A 430 -29.54 -10.23 -7.93
N LEU A 431 -30.31 -10.97 -8.74
CA LEU A 431 -31.78 -10.88 -8.80
C LEU A 431 -32.46 -11.86 -7.83
N CYS A 432 -32.07 -13.14 -7.84
CA CYS A 432 -32.74 -14.19 -7.07
C CYS A 432 -31.86 -14.87 -6.00
N GLY A 433 -30.60 -14.48 -5.87
CA GLY A 433 -29.68 -15.02 -4.85
C GLY A 433 -29.16 -16.44 -5.11
N LYS A 434 -29.62 -17.12 -6.19
CA LYS A 434 -29.18 -18.48 -6.53
C LYS A 434 -27.66 -18.54 -6.71
N LYS A 435 -27.02 -19.53 -6.07
CA LYS A 435 -25.58 -19.80 -6.18
C LYS A 435 -25.29 -20.52 -7.50
N MET A 436 -24.22 -20.10 -8.17
CA MET A 436 -23.74 -20.66 -9.44
C MET A 436 -22.27 -21.05 -9.30
N ASN A 437 -21.91 -22.20 -9.85
CA ASN A 437 -20.56 -22.75 -9.70
C ASN A 437 -19.64 -22.31 -10.85
N THR A 438 -20.21 -22.03 -12.03
CA THR A 438 -19.46 -21.65 -13.23
C THR A 438 -20.03 -20.41 -13.92
N ILE A 439 -19.21 -19.72 -14.72
CA ILE A 439 -19.63 -18.54 -15.49
C ILE A 439 -20.64 -18.89 -16.60
N PRO A 440 -20.48 -19.98 -17.37
CA PRO A 440 -21.49 -20.38 -18.35
C PRO A 440 -22.86 -20.60 -17.71
N GLU A 441 -22.90 -21.35 -16.60
CA GLU A 441 -24.14 -21.59 -15.84
C GLU A 441 -24.79 -20.27 -15.41
N LEU A 442 -24.00 -19.33 -14.88
CA LEU A 442 -24.45 -17.99 -14.50
C LEU A 442 -25.00 -17.22 -15.70
N LYS A 443 -24.34 -17.24 -16.86
CA LYS A 443 -24.81 -16.53 -18.05
C LYS A 443 -26.13 -17.08 -18.56
N ASP A 444 -26.28 -18.40 -18.62
CA ASP A 444 -27.53 -19.04 -19.03
C ASP A 444 -28.67 -18.67 -18.07
N HIS A 445 -28.36 -18.58 -16.77
CA HIS A 445 -29.32 -18.15 -15.77
C HIS A 445 -29.71 -16.67 -15.92
N LEU A 446 -28.77 -15.76 -16.19
CA LEU A 446 -29.06 -14.35 -16.43
C LEU A 446 -29.88 -14.14 -17.72
N LEU A 447 -29.61 -14.92 -18.76
CA LEU A 447 -30.42 -14.91 -19.99
C LEU A 447 -31.88 -15.32 -19.72
N LYS A 448 -32.12 -16.26 -18.80
CA LYS A 448 -33.49 -16.64 -18.40
C LYS A 448 -34.20 -15.49 -17.69
N HIS A 449 -33.53 -14.77 -16.78
CA HIS A 449 -34.10 -13.57 -16.17
C HIS A 449 -34.46 -12.53 -17.23
N TRP A 450 -33.55 -12.26 -18.17
CA TRP A 450 -33.77 -11.28 -19.23
C TRP A 450 -34.90 -11.63 -20.20
N ASN A 451 -35.15 -12.91 -20.46
CA ASN A 451 -36.20 -13.37 -21.37
C ASN A 451 -37.57 -13.55 -20.69
N ASN A 452 -37.59 -13.75 -19.37
CA ASN A 452 -38.80 -13.99 -18.59
C ASN A 452 -39.39 -12.72 -17.95
N GLU A 453 -38.67 -11.60 -18.03
CA GLU A 453 -39.14 -10.22 -17.79
C GLU A 453 -39.48 -9.55 -19.13
#